data_AF-A0A7W6AHH0-F1
#
_entry.id   AF-A0A7W6AHH0-F1
#
_cell.length_a   1.000
_cell.length_b   1.000
_cell.length_c   1.000
_cell.angle_alpha   90.00
_cell.angle_beta   90.00
_cell.angle_gamma   90.00
#
_symmetry.space_group_name_H-M   'P 1'
#
loop_
_entity.id
_entity.type
_entity.pdbx_description
1 polymer ?
#
loop_
_entity_poly.entity_id
_entity_poly.type
_entity_poly.pdbx_seq_one_letter_code
_entity_poly.pdbx_strand_id
1 'polypeptide(L)'
;MARCAAIRSIAPAVSAALASGTRDLVGALVDDAGKSFDLTADFDAMADFEKTGLTGRLGGGFTDLCMAKLGYAWMDLASNLLPGHSGRLGDFIYDGPATGGHGVVLVEAKATCASSVTATDVKGTAERGYRNQVDPYVGSTSIPGVGTIFQGYAVCLGAAPGVAGGFGHVVETAVATVPGGSGGGGGSSAAATLVGGRLAISNYRAVSNLINAPVLFAHLEQLLGRSASIAGHEQQRFLRLKVGDQWFLTGSAPSFDHWPSPGTVPPFMLDEAVAEPLLNQISLIVRQGRRPWDGLPTFLLPTTPESFGPDATGRFPFVRFPDGLAYVVGKIDAVSSRVWTPLEGLGPPVS
;
A
#
# COMPACT_ATOMS: atom_id res chain seq x y z
N MET A 1 3.58 6.18 4.58
CA MET A 1 4.29 6.92 3.52
C MET A 1 3.53 6.69 2.23
N ALA A 2 3.23 7.74 1.47
CA ALA A 2 2.58 7.58 0.17
C ALA A 2 3.44 6.71 -0.76
N ARG A 3 2.82 5.93 -1.65
CA ARG A 3 3.50 5.04 -2.59
C ARG A 3 4.20 5.82 -3.71
N CYS A 4 5.27 6.53 -3.35
CA CYS A 4 6.12 7.26 -4.29
C CYS A 4 7.00 6.33 -5.15
N ALA A 5 7.13 5.07 -4.76
CA ALA A 5 7.97 4.07 -5.41
C ALA A 5 7.08 3.02 -6.09
N ALA A 6 6.53 3.36 -7.25
CA ALA A 6 5.82 2.44 -8.15
C ALA A 6 6.79 1.47 -8.83
N ILE A 7 7.47 0.61 -8.05
CA ILE A 7 8.55 -0.23 -8.57
C ILE A 7 8.02 -1.63 -8.88
N ARG A 8 8.38 -2.16 -10.05
CA ARG A 8 8.19 -3.57 -10.42
C ARG A 8 8.85 -4.49 -9.38
N SER A 9 8.58 -5.79 -9.42
CA SER A 9 9.19 -6.74 -8.48
C SER A 9 10.73 -6.61 -8.46
N ILE A 10 11.26 -6.09 -7.35
CA ILE A 10 12.70 -5.92 -7.10
C ILE A 10 13.08 -6.49 -5.74
N ALA A 11 14.38 -6.70 -5.54
CA ALA A 11 14.93 -7.14 -4.26
C ALA A 11 14.57 -6.15 -3.13
N PRO A 12 14.19 -6.62 -1.93
CA PRO A 12 13.74 -5.73 -0.85
C PRO A 12 14.75 -4.67 -0.44
N ALA A 13 16.04 -5.01 -0.41
CA ALA A 13 17.11 -4.05 -0.11
C ALA A 13 17.14 -2.87 -1.09
N VAL A 14 16.91 -3.13 -2.38
CA VAL A 14 16.85 -2.10 -3.42
C VAL A 14 15.60 -1.23 -3.24
N SER A 15 14.46 -1.84 -2.89
CA SER A 15 13.22 -1.10 -2.62
C SER A 15 13.35 -0.18 -1.42
N ALA A 16 13.95 -0.66 -0.33
CA ALA A 16 14.21 0.13 0.87
C ALA A 16 15.17 1.29 0.59
N ALA A 17 16.25 1.06 -0.16
CA ALA A 17 17.19 2.11 -0.55
C ALA A 17 16.53 3.20 -1.41
N LEU A 18 15.73 2.80 -2.41
CA LEU A 18 14.99 3.73 -3.25
C LEU A 18 13.95 4.53 -2.46
N ALA A 19 13.23 3.87 -1.54
CA ALA A 19 12.28 4.55 -0.66
C ALA A 19 12.97 5.56 0.26
N SER A 20 14.13 5.21 0.83
CA SER A 20 14.92 6.13 1.66
C SER A 20 15.41 7.32 0.84
N GLY A 21 16.08 7.09 -0.29
CA GLY A 21 16.57 8.18 -1.13
C GLY A 21 15.45 9.08 -1.65
N THR A 22 14.29 8.51 -1.98
CA THR A 22 13.11 9.29 -2.36
C THR A 22 12.59 10.14 -1.20
N ARG A 23 12.50 9.57 0.01
CA ARG A 23 12.10 10.31 1.22
C ARG A 23 13.02 11.50 1.47
N ASP A 24 14.33 11.27 1.41
CA ASP A 24 15.33 12.30 1.71
C ASP A 24 15.31 13.41 0.66
N LEU A 25 15.16 13.06 -0.63
CA LEU A 25 14.97 14.05 -1.70
C LEU A 25 13.67 14.83 -1.55
N VAL A 26 12.55 14.17 -1.23
CA VAL A 26 11.27 14.86 -1.00
C VAL A 26 11.39 15.80 0.19
N GLY A 27 12.01 15.38 1.29
CA GLY A 27 12.21 16.25 2.47
C GLY A 27 13.14 17.44 2.22
N ALA A 28 14.03 17.36 1.23
CA ALA A 28 14.90 18.47 0.84
C ALA A 28 14.24 19.42 -0.18
N LEU A 29 13.31 18.92 -0.99
CA LEU A 29 12.81 19.62 -2.18
C LEU A 29 11.34 20.00 -2.12
N VAL A 30 10.57 19.43 -1.20
CA VAL A 30 9.17 19.80 -0.97
C VAL A 30 9.09 20.54 0.35
N ASP A 31 8.60 21.78 0.30
CA ASP A 31 8.31 22.56 1.50
C ASP A 31 6.97 22.09 2.09
N ASP A 32 7.05 21.50 3.28
CA ASP A 32 5.92 20.95 4.04
C ASP A 32 5.50 21.84 5.23
N ALA A 33 6.12 23.01 5.40
CA ALA A 33 5.75 23.97 6.45
C ALA A 33 4.45 24.74 6.12
N GLY A 34 4.09 24.80 4.83
CA GLY A 34 2.90 25.47 4.31
C GLY A 34 1.63 24.62 4.27
N LYS A 35 0.53 25.22 3.79
CA LYS A 35 -0.72 24.51 3.43
C LYS A 35 -0.78 24.10 1.95
N SER A 36 0.29 24.40 1.21
CA SER A 36 0.46 24.17 -0.22
C SER A 36 1.50 23.08 -0.46
N PHE A 37 1.43 22.46 -1.64
CA PHE A 37 2.54 21.65 -2.14
C PHE A 37 3.49 22.58 -2.89
N ASP A 38 4.65 22.86 -2.30
CA ASP A 38 5.62 23.80 -2.83
C ASP A 38 6.93 23.08 -3.13
N LEU A 39 7.43 23.24 -4.35
CA LEU A 39 8.68 22.62 -4.80
C LEU A 39 9.78 23.68 -4.74
N THR A 40 10.90 23.40 -4.07
CA THR A 40 11.98 24.37 -3.92
C THR A 40 12.65 24.69 -5.26
N ALA A 41 13.30 25.85 -5.34
CA ALA A 41 14.06 26.24 -6.54
C ALA A 41 15.24 25.30 -6.84
N ASP A 42 15.76 24.59 -5.83
CA ASP A 42 16.86 23.63 -5.97
C ASP A 42 16.47 22.42 -6.85
N PHE A 43 15.18 22.18 -7.05
CA PHE A 43 14.72 21.17 -8.00
C PHE A 43 15.24 21.46 -9.42
N ASP A 44 15.30 22.73 -9.84
CA ASP A 44 15.79 23.09 -11.18
C ASP A 44 17.30 22.89 -11.34
N ALA A 45 18.05 22.85 -10.23
CA ALA A 45 19.49 22.56 -10.24
C ALA A 45 19.79 21.07 -10.48
N MET A 46 18.80 20.19 -10.37
CA MET A 46 18.96 18.76 -10.61
C MET A 46 19.08 18.45 -12.11
N ALA A 47 19.82 17.38 -12.44
CA ALA A 47 19.90 16.87 -13.79
C ALA A 47 18.52 16.36 -14.29
N ASP A 48 18.27 16.45 -15.59
CA ASP A 48 16.94 16.16 -16.18
C ASP A 48 16.42 14.75 -15.88
N PHE A 49 17.30 13.75 -15.83
CA PHE A 49 16.92 12.38 -15.50
C PHE A 49 16.50 12.25 -14.03
N GLU A 50 17.14 12.98 -13.10
CA GLU A 50 16.76 13.02 -11.69
C GLU A 50 15.45 13.76 -11.50
N LYS A 51 15.27 14.91 -12.18
CA LYS A 51 13.99 15.64 -12.19
C LYS A 51 12.85 14.76 -12.70
N THR A 52 13.06 14.05 -13.80
CA THR A 52 12.07 13.14 -14.37
C THR A 52 11.73 12.01 -13.41
N GLY A 53 12.75 11.37 -12.81
CA GLY A 53 12.57 10.32 -11.83
C GLY A 53 11.80 10.78 -10.60
N LEU A 54 12.19 11.91 -10.00
CA LEU A 54 11.52 12.48 -8.84
C LEU A 54 10.09 12.94 -9.16
N THR A 55 9.87 13.60 -10.30
CA THR A 55 8.53 14.00 -10.76
C THR A 55 7.59 12.80 -10.83
N GLY A 56 8.03 11.69 -11.43
CA GLY A 56 7.24 10.46 -11.47
C GLY A 56 6.88 9.93 -10.08
N ARG A 57 7.83 9.96 -9.14
CA ARG A 57 7.63 9.52 -7.76
C ARG A 57 6.65 10.42 -7.00
N LEU A 58 6.75 11.73 -7.19
CA LEU A 58 5.81 12.71 -6.63
C LEU A 58 4.39 12.48 -7.17
N GLY A 59 4.25 12.23 -8.48
CA GLY A 59 2.96 11.89 -9.10
C GLY A 59 2.35 10.61 -8.54
N GLY A 60 3.16 9.55 -8.38
CA GLY A 60 2.73 8.30 -7.76
C GLY A 60 2.27 8.50 -6.31
N GLY A 61 3.04 9.22 -5.51
CA GLY A 61 2.70 9.52 -4.12
C GLY A 61 1.44 10.37 -3.98
N PHE A 62 1.31 11.45 -4.76
CA PHE A 62 0.12 12.29 -4.77
C PHE A 62 -1.13 11.50 -5.18
N THR A 63 -1.00 10.64 -6.19
CA THR A 63 -2.09 9.76 -6.63
C THR A 63 -2.54 8.81 -5.52
N ASP A 64 -1.59 8.16 -4.84
CA ASP A 64 -1.91 7.26 -3.71
C ASP A 64 -2.63 8.00 -2.58
N LEU A 65 -2.21 9.23 -2.25
CA LEU A 65 -2.92 10.07 -1.27
C LEU A 65 -4.33 10.46 -1.72
N CYS A 66 -4.51 10.81 -3.00
CA CYS A 66 -5.83 11.12 -3.56
C CYS A 66 -6.76 9.90 -3.49
N MET A 67 -6.29 8.74 -3.94
CA MET A 67 -7.08 7.51 -3.93
C MET A 67 -7.42 7.06 -2.51
N ALA A 68 -6.47 7.14 -1.58
CA ALA A 68 -6.71 6.86 -0.16
C ALA A 68 -7.77 7.80 0.43
N LYS A 69 -7.73 9.10 0.11
CA LYS A 69 -8.73 10.08 0.54
C LYS A 69 -10.13 9.80 -0.04
N LEU A 70 -10.20 9.23 -1.24
CA LEU A 70 -11.44 8.76 -1.87
C LEU A 70 -11.93 7.41 -1.31
N GLY A 71 -11.22 6.81 -0.35
CA GLY A 71 -11.59 5.55 0.30
C GLY A 71 -11.12 4.31 -0.45
N TYR A 72 -10.25 4.45 -1.45
CA TYR A 72 -9.68 3.33 -2.20
C TYR A 72 -8.41 2.80 -1.53
N ALA A 73 -8.29 1.47 -1.48
CA ALA A 73 -7.13 0.74 -1.04
C ALA A 73 -6.29 0.29 -2.23
N TRP A 74 -4.99 0.60 -2.22
CA TRP A 74 -4.07 0.16 -3.25
C TRP A 74 -3.95 -1.37 -3.30
N MET A 75 -4.00 -1.94 -4.51
CA MET A 75 -3.82 -3.37 -4.74
C MET A 75 -2.43 -3.70 -5.26
N ASP A 76 -2.07 -3.20 -6.44
CA ASP A 76 -0.76 -3.43 -7.05
C ASP A 76 -0.51 -2.45 -8.20
N LEU A 77 0.67 -2.52 -8.82
CA LEU A 77 0.88 -2.00 -10.16
C LEU A 77 -0.01 -2.75 -11.15
N ALA A 78 -0.67 -2.02 -12.06
CA ALA A 78 -1.52 -2.66 -13.06
C ALA A 78 -0.72 -3.61 -13.95
N SER A 79 0.54 -3.26 -14.26
CA SER A 79 1.46 -4.13 -15.02
C SER A 79 1.78 -5.47 -14.33
N ASN A 80 1.65 -5.56 -13.00
CA ASN A 80 1.81 -6.82 -12.27
C ASN A 80 0.56 -7.69 -12.34
N LEU A 81 -0.63 -7.07 -12.36
CA LEU A 81 -1.92 -7.77 -12.36
C LEU A 81 -2.44 -8.10 -13.76
N LEU A 82 -1.94 -7.39 -14.77
CA LEU A 82 -2.22 -7.61 -16.19
C LEU A 82 -0.92 -7.94 -16.95
N PRO A 83 -0.24 -9.06 -16.62
CA PRO A 83 1.00 -9.42 -17.27
C PRO A 83 0.77 -9.71 -18.76
N GLY A 84 1.71 -9.27 -19.60
CA GLY A 84 1.65 -9.49 -21.06
C GLY A 84 0.76 -8.51 -21.82
N HIS A 85 0.22 -7.48 -21.18
CA HIS A 85 -0.53 -6.44 -21.86
C HIS A 85 0.40 -5.58 -22.76
N SER A 86 0.02 -5.40 -24.03
CA SER A 86 0.86 -4.75 -25.07
C SER A 86 0.52 -3.28 -25.36
N GLY A 87 -0.42 -2.69 -24.62
CA GLY A 87 -0.81 -1.28 -24.72
C GLY A 87 -0.23 -0.39 -23.62
N ARG A 88 -0.48 0.93 -23.73
CA ARG A 88 -0.21 1.87 -22.64
C ARG A 88 -1.25 1.65 -21.55
N LEU A 89 -0.83 1.09 -20.43
CA LEU A 89 -1.69 0.74 -19.30
C LEU A 89 -1.51 1.74 -18.16
N GLY A 90 -2.58 2.01 -17.43
CA GLY A 90 -2.53 2.76 -16.18
C GLY A 90 -1.49 2.21 -15.19
N ASP A 91 -1.04 3.03 -14.25
CA ASP A 91 0.02 2.64 -13.31
C ASP A 91 -0.46 1.66 -12.24
N PHE A 92 -1.65 1.87 -11.70
CA PHE A 92 -2.09 1.26 -10.44
C PHE A 92 -3.48 0.64 -10.53
N ILE A 93 -3.71 -0.39 -9.72
CA ILE A 93 -5.04 -0.92 -9.44
C ILE A 93 -5.39 -0.65 -7.98
N TYR A 94 -6.61 -0.19 -7.75
CA TYR A 94 -7.19 0.01 -6.43
C TYR A 94 -8.51 -0.74 -6.28
N ASP A 95 -8.78 -1.21 -5.07
CA ASP A 95 -10.09 -1.71 -4.64
C ASP A 95 -10.73 -0.71 -3.69
N GLY A 96 -12.05 -0.68 -3.58
CA GLY A 96 -12.69 0.25 -2.65
C GLY A 96 -14.20 0.09 -2.56
N PRO A 97 -14.82 0.66 -1.52
CA PRO A 97 -16.26 0.50 -1.27
C PRO A 97 -17.12 1.05 -2.43
N ALA A 98 -16.63 2.06 -3.14
CA ALA A 98 -17.31 2.65 -4.29
C ALA A 98 -17.43 1.69 -5.49
N THR A 99 -16.60 0.66 -5.58
CA THR A 99 -16.78 -0.40 -6.60
C THR A 99 -17.76 -1.48 -6.16
N GLY A 100 -18.23 -1.50 -4.90
CA GLY A 100 -19.35 -2.31 -4.44
C GLY A 100 -19.24 -3.83 -4.69
N GLY A 101 -18.02 -4.36 -4.84
CA GLY A 101 -17.80 -5.75 -5.26
C GLY A 101 -18.04 -6.02 -6.76
N HIS A 102 -18.34 -4.99 -7.55
CA HIS A 102 -18.49 -5.05 -9.01
C HIS A 102 -17.15 -5.08 -9.75
N GLY A 103 -16.05 -4.76 -9.08
CA GLY A 103 -14.73 -4.78 -9.68
C GLY A 103 -13.73 -3.89 -8.97
N VAL A 104 -12.76 -3.42 -9.74
CA VAL A 104 -11.65 -2.58 -9.28
C VAL A 104 -11.49 -1.34 -10.14
N VAL A 105 -10.59 -0.47 -9.70
CA VAL A 105 -10.30 0.79 -10.37
C VAL A 105 -8.90 0.78 -10.95
N LEU A 106 -8.78 1.16 -12.22
CA LEU A 106 -7.50 1.42 -12.87
C LEU A 106 -7.15 2.90 -12.76
N VAL A 107 -5.95 3.20 -12.26
CA VAL A 107 -5.52 4.58 -12.01
C VAL A 107 -4.21 4.87 -12.72
N GLU A 108 -4.21 5.96 -13.47
CA GLU A 108 -3.01 6.56 -14.06
C GLU A 108 -2.49 7.69 -13.17
N ALA A 109 -1.19 7.66 -12.87
CA ALA A 109 -0.52 8.71 -12.12
C ALA A 109 0.33 9.59 -13.04
N LYS A 110 0.07 10.90 -13.00
CA LYS A 110 0.83 11.90 -13.73
C LYS A 110 1.39 12.96 -12.80
N ALA A 111 2.51 13.52 -13.21
CA ALA A 111 3.03 14.73 -12.61
C ALA A 111 3.73 15.58 -13.67
N THR A 112 3.77 16.89 -13.45
CA THR A 112 4.51 17.84 -14.28
C THR A 112 5.16 18.88 -13.39
N CYS A 113 6.46 18.76 -13.19
CA CYS A 113 7.27 19.73 -12.45
C CYS A 113 8.11 20.54 -13.45
N ALA A 114 7.67 21.76 -13.76
CA ALA A 114 8.33 22.62 -14.74
C ALA A 114 8.04 24.10 -14.44
N SER A 115 8.98 24.97 -14.77
CA SER A 115 8.92 26.41 -14.49
C SER A 115 7.68 27.12 -15.06
N SER A 116 7.09 26.61 -16.14
CA SER A 116 5.91 27.19 -16.80
C SER A 116 4.64 26.34 -16.66
N VAL A 117 4.58 25.40 -15.71
CA VAL A 117 3.40 24.54 -15.57
C VAL A 117 2.18 25.34 -15.12
N THR A 118 1.06 25.15 -15.81
CA THR A 118 -0.23 25.78 -15.47
C THR A 118 -1.28 24.74 -15.09
N ALA A 119 -2.36 25.18 -14.44
CA ALA A 119 -3.53 24.34 -14.18
C ALA A 119 -4.11 23.72 -15.47
N THR A 120 -4.04 24.43 -16.60
CA THR A 120 -4.49 23.95 -17.91
C THR A 120 -3.62 22.78 -18.40
N ASP A 121 -2.30 22.86 -18.22
CA ASP A 121 -1.38 21.80 -18.60
C ASP A 121 -1.61 20.53 -17.77
N VAL A 122 -1.83 20.70 -16.47
CA VAL A 122 -2.11 19.61 -15.53
C VAL A 122 -3.43 18.93 -15.87
N LYS A 123 -4.48 19.71 -16.13
CA LYS A 123 -5.77 19.19 -16.63
C LYS A 123 -5.60 18.41 -17.93
N GLY A 124 -4.97 19.00 -18.94
CA GLY A 124 -4.76 18.34 -20.24
C GLY A 124 -3.92 17.08 -20.13
N THR A 125 -2.96 17.04 -19.20
CA THR A 125 -2.13 15.86 -18.93
C THR A 125 -2.93 14.74 -18.28
N ALA A 126 -3.77 15.05 -17.29
CA ALA A 126 -4.69 14.09 -16.70
C ALA A 126 -5.68 13.53 -17.73
N GLU A 127 -6.32 14.38 -18.53
CA GLU A 127 -7.29 13.97 -19.57
C GLU A 127 -6.65 13.07 -20.65
N ARG A 128 -5.43 13.40 -21.10
CA ARG A 128 -4.67 12.54 -22.02
C ARG A 128 -4.27 11.22 -21.35
N GLY A 129 -3.87 11.25 -20.09
CA GLY A 129 -3.55 10.07 -19.30
C GLY A 129 -4.74 9.12 -19.24
N TYR A 130 -5.90 9.64 -18.83
CA TYR A 130 -7.15 8.88 -18.75
C TYR A 130 -7.51 8.26 -20.11
N ARG A 131 -7.64 9.08 -21.16
CA ARG A 131 -8.09 8.64 -22.49
C ARG A 131 -7.20 7.55 -23.09
N ASN A 132 -5.89 7.64 -22.89
CA ASN A 132 -4.94 6.76 -23.56
C ASN A 132 -4.59 5.51 -22.75
N GLN A 133 -4.78 5.53 -21.43
CA GLN A 133 -4.21 4.52 -20.53
C GLN A 133 -5.23 3.91 -19.55
N VAL A 134 -6.40 4.52 -19.41
CA VAL A 134 -7.41 4.10 -18.44
C VAL A 134 -8.70 3.74 -19.17
N ASP A 135 -9.28 4.70 -19.91
CA ASP A 135 -10.55 4.56 -20.62
C ASP A 135 -10.67 3.28 -21.48
N PRO A 136 -9.63 2.85 -22.23
CA PRO A 136 -9.72 1.66 -23.06
C PRO A 136 -9.98 0.36 -22.28
N TYR A 137 -9.71 0.36 -20.97
CA TYR A 137 -9.75 -0.81 -20.10
C TYR A 137 -11.01 -0.88 -19.23
N VAL A 138 -11.66 0.26 -19.00
CA VAL A 138 -12.87 0.34 -18.17
C VAL A 138 -14.01 -0.43 -18.86
N GLY A 139 -14.61 -1.36 -18.13
CA GLY A 139 -15.67 -2.26 -18.57
C GLY A 139 -15.24 -3.36 -19.56
N SER A 140 -14.09 -3.21 -20.21
CA SER A 140 -13.60 -4.13 -21.25
C SER A 140 -12.61 -5.17 -20.74
N THR A 141 -11.93 -4.86 -19.64
CA THR A 141 -10.83 -5.67 -19.10
C THR A 141 -11.18 -6.22 -17.73
N SER A 142 -10.91 -7.51 -17.54
CA SER A 142 -11.04 -8.15 -16.23
C SER A 142 -9.70 -8.70 -15.78
N ILE A 143 -9.36 -8.40 -14.53
CA ILE A 143 -8.16 -8.91 -13.87
C ILE A 143 -8.52 -10.28 -13.28
N PRO A 144 -7.82 -11.36 -13.69
CA PRO A 144 -8.10 -12.69 -13.18
C PRO A 144 -8.06 -12.75 -11.65
N GLY A 145 -9.15 -13.23 -11.03
CA GLY A 145 -9.26 -13.37 -9.57
C GLY A 145 -9.54 -12.08 -8.81
N VAL A 146 -9.63 -10.94 -9.49
CA VAL A 146 -9.90 -9.64 -8.88
C VAL A 146 -11.26 -9.10 -9.31
N GLY A 147 -11.52 -9.09 -10.62
CA GLY A 147 -12.77 -8.60 -11.19
C GLY A 147 -12.55 -7.66 -12.38
N THR A 148 -13.65 -7.12 -12.89
CA THR A 148 -13.62 -6.17 -14.01
C THR A 148 -13.05 -4.83 -13.56
N ILE A 149 -12.31 -4.14 -14.43
CA ILE A 149 -11.98 -2.73 -14.23
C ILE A 149 -13.28 -1.96 -14.42
N PHE A 150 -13.94 -1.61 -13.33
CA PHE A 150 -15.30 -1.04 -13.34
C PHE A 150 -15.29 0.47 -13.53
N GLN A 151 -14.26 1.14 -13.01
CA GLN A 151 -14.04 2.57 -13.09
C GLN A 151 -12.56 2.84 -13.29
N GLY A 152 -12.23 4.07 -13.63
CA GLY A 152 -10.86 4.49 -13.70
C GLY A 152 -10.66 5.96 -13.38
N TYR A 153 -9.42 6.29 -13.01
CA TYR A 153 -9.00 7.66 -12.70
C TYR A 153 -7.69 7.99 -13.41
N ALA A 154 -7.50 9.25 -13.76
CA ALA A 154 -6.17 9.81 -13.98
C ALA A 154 -5.97 10.99 -13.04
N VAL A 155 -4.93 10.91 -12.21
CA VAL A 155 -4.58 11.93 -11.24
C VAL A 155 -3.30 12.61 -11.71
N CYS A 156 -3.30 13.94 -11.78
CA CYS A 156 -2.12 14.72 -12.16
C CYS A 156 -1.79 15.75 -11.09
N LEU A 157 -0.52 15.74 -10.66
CA LEU A 157 0.11 16.81 -9.91
C LEU A 157 0.81 17.78 -10.86
N GLY A 158 0.85 19.07 -10.54
CA GLY A 158 1.77 20.01 -11.17
C GLY A 158 2.34 20.98 -10.16
N ALA A 159 3.61 21.33 -10.30
CA ALA A 159 4.28 22.32 -9.45
C ALA A 159 5.38 23.04 -10.24
N ALA A 160 5.47 24.36 -10.09
CA ALA A 160 6.58 25.14 -10.64
C ALA A 160 7.66 25.30 -9.55
N PRO A 161 8.91 24.86 -9.79
CA PRO A 161 10.00 25.06 -8.85
C PRO A 161 10.16 26.53 -8.44
N GLY A 162 10.30 26.78 -7.14
CA GLY A 162 10.45 28.12 -6.56
C GLY A 162 9.18 28.97 -6.57
N VAL A 163 8.04 28.43 -6.98
CA VAL A 163 6.74 29.12 -6.98
C VAL A 163 5.83 28.45 -5.97
N ALA A 164 5.20 29.25 -5.11
CA ALA A 164 4.23 28.76 -4.14
C ALA A 164 2.94 28.30 -4.85
N GLY A 165 2.46 27.13 -4.46
CA GLY A 165 1.23 26.50 -4.92
C GLY A 165 1.46 25.42 -5.97
N GLY A 166 0.97 24.23 -5.66
CA GLY A 166 0.80 23.14 -6.62
C GLY A 166 -0.63 23.07 -7.19
N PHE A 167 -0.75 22.47 -8.36
CA PHE A 167 -2.02 22.15 -9.00
C PHE A 167 -2.30 20.65 -8.88
N GLY A 168 -3.54 20.29 -8.58
CA GLY A 168 -4.01 18.92 -8.65
C GLY A 168 -5.21 18.82 -9.60
N HIS A 169 -5.24 17.80 -10.44
CA HIS A 169 -6.42 17.49 -11.26
C HIS A 169 -6.72 16.00 -11.25
N VAL A 170 -8.00 15.66 -11.18
CA VAL A 170 -8.49 14.28 -11.21
C VAL A 170 -9.51 14.19 -12.34
N VAL A 171 -9.29 13.24 -13.25
CA VAL A 171 -10.28 12.81 -14.25
C VAL A 171 -10.77 11.45 -13.83
N GLU A 172 -12.07 11.23 -13.85
CA GLU A 172 -12.71 9.96 -13.50
C GLU A 172 -13.65 9.50 -14.60
N THR A 173 -13.95 8.20 -14.64
CA THR A 173 -14.99 7.66 -15.53
C THR A 173 -16.32 8.33 -15.26
N ALA A 174 -16.93 8.90 -16.30
CA ALA A 174 -18.23 9.54 -16.17
C ALA A 174 -19.29 8.53 -15.68
N VAL A 175 -19.91 8.84 -14.54
CA VAL A 175 -21.11 8.13 -14.10
C VAL A 175 -22.26 8.58 -14.99
N ALA A 176 -22.93 7.64 -15.67
CA ALA A 176 -24.15 7.97 -16.40
C ALA A 176 -25.13 8.64 -15.43
N THR A 177 -25.52 9.89 -15.72
CA THR A 177 -26.48 10.63 -14.90
C THR A 177 -27.81 9.87 -14.89
N VAL A 178 -28.19 9.32 -13.74
CA VAL A 178 -29.55 8.84 -13.53
C VAL A 178 -30.45 10.08 -13.45
N PRO A 179 -31.52 10.20 -14.26
CA PRO A 179 -32.41 11.33 -14.18
C PRO A 179 -33.18 11.32 -12.85
N GLY A 180 -32.95 12.32 -12.01
CA GLY A 180 -33.87 12.76 -10.95
C GLY A 180 -33.73 12.04 -9.60
N GLY A 181 -33.15 12.75 -8.62
CA GLY A 181 -33.21 12.35 -7.22
C GLY A 181 -32.56 13.42 -6.33
N SER A 182 -33.34 14.42 -5.94
CA SER A 182 -32.95 15.43 -4.96
C SER A 182 -32.80 14.82 -3.55
N GLY A 183 -31.76 15.23 -2.83
CA GLY A 183 -31.64 15.05 -1.37
C GLY A 183 -30.25 14.59 -0.99
N GLY A 184 -29.56 15.13 0.00
CA GLY A 184 -29.83 16.21 0.95
C GLY A 184 -28.58 16.26 1.81
N GLY A 185 -28.02 17.46 2.01
CA GLY A 185 -26.82 17.64 2.83
C GLY A 185 -27.07 17.24 4.28
N GLY A 186 -26.17 16.44 4.84
CA GLY A 186 -26.13 16.10 6.26
C GLY A 186 -24.70 15.85 6.68
N GLY A 187 -24.09 16.81 7.34
CA GLY A 187 -22.82 16.61 8.04
C GLY A 187 -23.00 15.69 9.23
N SER A 188 -22.03 14.80 9.47
CA SER A 188 -21.89 14.12 10.75
C SER A 188 -20.42 13.82 11.05
N SER A 189 -20.14 13.85 12.34
CA SER A 189 -18.85 13.81 13.02
C SER A 189 -17.94 12.65 12.60
N ALA A 190 -16.65 12.94 12.48
CA ALA A 190 -15.58 11.97 12.19
C ALA A 190 -15.41 10.96 13.33
N ALA A 191 -16.09 9.82 13.21
CA ALA A 191 -15.62 8.56 13.79
C ALA A 191 -14.75 7.88 12.73
N ALA A 192 -13.65 7.23 13.14
CA ALA A 192 -12.81 6.45 12.24
C ALA A 192 -13.67 5.39 11.54
N THR A 193 -14.00 5.64 10.28
CA THR A 193 -14.81 4.73 9.47
C THR A 193 -13.97 3.49 9.18
N LEU A 194 -14.36 2.34 9.75
CA LEU A 194 -13.85 1.05 9.34
C LEU A 194 -14.34 0.78 7.91
N VAL A 195 -13.43 0.76 6.93
CA VAL A 195 -13.78 0.52 5.53
C VAL A 195 -13.27 -0.86 5.13
N GLY A 196 -14.16 -1.70 4.59
CA GLY A 196 -13.80 -3.01 4.07
C GLY A 196 -13.13 -2.90 2.71
N GLY A 197 -11.90 -3.42 2.61
CA GLY A 197 -11.17 -3.56 1.35
C GLY A 197 -10.48 -4.92 1.26
N ARG A 198 -10.31 -5.46 0.04
CA ARG A 198 -9.51 -6.66 -0.17
C ARG A 198 -8.03 -6.26 -0.21
N LEU A 199 -7.23 -6.64 0.79
CA LEU A 199 -5.79 -6.40 0.74
C LEU A 199 -5.12 -7.37 -0.23
N ALA A 200 -4.30 -6.82 -1.11
CA ALA A 200 -3.48 -7.60 -2.00
C ALA A 200 -2.41 -8.39 -1.23
N ILE A 201 -2.25 -9.67 -1.58
CA ILE A 201 -1.18 -10.55 -1.11
C ILE A 201 0.21 -9.90 -1.25
N SER A 202 0.41 -9.04 -2.26
CA SER A 202 1.66 -8.33 -2.48
C SER A 202 2.01 -7.30 -1.40
N ASN A 203 1.04 -6.74 -0.67
CA ASN A 203 1.33 -5.93 0.53
C ASN A 203 1.94 -6.81 1.63
N TYR A 204 1.38 -8.01 1.83
CA TYR A 204 1.87 -8.94 2.83
C TYR A 204 3.24 -9.53 2.47
N ARG A 205 3.68 -9.47 1.21
CA ARG A 205 5.06 -9.77 0.81
C ARG A 205 6.06 -8.81 1.47
N ALA A 206 5.81 -7.50 1.38
CA ALA A 206 6.68 -6.50 1.98
C ALA A 206 6.64 -6.60 3.51
N VAL A 207 5.45 -6.78 4.08
CA VAL A 207 5.26 -7.00 5.52
C VAL A 207 6.03 -8.24 6.00
N SER A 208 5.94 -9.37 5.29
CA SER A 208 6.64 -10.61 5.66
C SER A 208 8.15 -10.41 5.77
N ASN A 209 8.73 -9.58 4.89
CA ASN A 209 10.14 -9.25 4.97
C ASN A 209 10.46 -8.30 6.15
N LEU A 210 9.61 -7.30 6.39
CA LEU A 210 9.77 -6.35 7.50
C LEU A 210 9.66 -7.01 8.87
N ILE A 211 8.80 -8.02 9.01
CA ILE A 211 8.61 -8.76 10.25
C ILE A 211 9.51 -10.00 10.35
N ASN A 212 10.52 -10.17 9.49
CA ASN A 212 11.44 -11.31 9.51
C ASN A 212 10.75 -12.70 9.41
N ALA A 213 9.76 -12.84 8.53
CA ALA A 213 9.04 -14.08 8.27
C ALA A 213 9.40 -14.68 6.89
N PRO A 214 10.60 -15.28 6.72
CA PRO A 214 11.08 -15.74 5.42
C PRO A 214 10.29 -16.91 4.84
N VAL A 215 9.78 -17.82 5.67
CA VAL A 215 8.97 -18.96 5.20
C VAL A 215 7.64 -18.45 4.67
N LEU A 216 7.01 -17.49 5.38
CA LEU A 216 5.81 -16.81 4.88
C LEU A 216 6.10 -16.08 3.57
N PHE A 217 7.19 -15.30 3.50
CA PHE A 217 7.61 -14.60 2.29
C PHE A 217 7.75 -15.55 1.09
N ALA A 218 8.44 -16.67 1.28
CA ALA A 218 8.65 -17.65 0.23
C ALA A 218 7.30 -18.20 -0.28
N HIS A 219 6.38 -18.58 0.62
CA HIS A 219 5.06 -19.05 0.22
C HIS A 219 4.24 -17.99 -0.51
N LEU A 220 4.36 -16.70 -0.13
CA LEU A 220 3.75 -15.62 -0.89
C LEU A 220 4.35 -15.47 -2.30
N GLU A 221 5.66 -15.61 -2.46
CA GLU A 221 6.29 -15.59 -3.79
C GLU A 221 5.84 -16.77 -4.66
N GLN A 222 5.68 -17.97 -4.07
CA GLN A 222 5.14 -19.13 -4.79
C GLN A 222 3.69 -18.89 -5.22
N LEU A 223 2.84 -18.39 -4.32
CA LEU A 223 1.45 -18.06 -4.62
C LEU A 223 1.36 -17.03 -5.76
N LEU A 224 2.21 -16.02 -5.75
CA LEU A 224 2.29 -15.01 -6.79
C LEU A 224 2.91 -15.52 -8.12
N GLY A 225 3.33 -16.79 -8.20
CA GLY A 225 3.97 -17.37 -9.37
C GLY A 225 5.39 -16.84 -9.63
N ARG A 226 6.05 -16.31 -8.60
CA ARG A 226 7.36 -15.63 -8.68
C ARG A 226 8.54 -16.49 -8.22
N SER A 227 8.27 -17.66 -7.63
CA SER A 227 9.29 -18.61 -7.18
C SER A 227 8.90 -20.06 -7.51
N ALA A 228 9.90 -20.93 -7.59
CA ALA A 228 9.71 -22.37 -7.69
C ALA A 228 9.05 -22.95 -6.42
N SER A 229 8.50 -24.17 -6.52
CA SER A 229 7.82 -24.83 -5.40
C SER A 229 8.76 -25.00 -4.21
N ILE A 230 8.30 -24.55 -3.04
CA ILE A 230 8.99 -24.80 -1.76
C ILE A 230 8.56 -26.19 -1.28
N ALA A 231 9.44 -26.91 -0.59
CA ALA A 231 9.05 -28.14 0.08
C ALA A 231 8.02 -27.78 1.16
N GLY A 232 6.79 -28.29 1.06
CA GLY A 232 5.63 -27.88 1.87
C GLY A 232 5.68 -28.21 3.38
N HIS A 233 6.86 -28.41 3.94
CA HIS A 233 7.11 -28.80 5.33
C HIS A 233 7.86 -27.74 6.15
N GLU A 234 8.24 -26.60 5.56
CA GLU A 234 8.89 -25.53 6.31
C GLU A 234 7.89 -24.82 7.25
N GLN A 235 8.29 -24.63 8.50
CA GLN A 235 7.49 -23.98 9.54
C GLN A 235 8.01 -22.56 9.77
N GLN A 236 7.11 -21.58 9.87
CA GLN A 236 7.47 -20.24 10.34
C GLN A 236 7.24 -20.16 11.84
N ARG A 237 8.32 -19.93 12.60
CA ARG A 237 8.21 -19.55 14.01
C ARG A 237 8.01 -18.04 14.12
N PHE A 238 7.09 -17.63 14.97
CA PHE A 238 6.82 -16.25 15.33
C PHE A 238 7.05 -16.05 16.83
N LEU A 239 7.77 -14.99 17.19
CA LEU A 239 7.69 -14.39 18.51
C LEU A 239 6.39 -13.59 18.59
N ARG A 240 5.67 -13.79 19.69
CA ARG A 240 4.42 -13.12 20.01
C ARG A 240 4.69 -12.18 21.18
N LEU A 241 4.55 -10.88 20.93
CA LEU A 241 4.98 -9.82 21.83
C LEU A 241 3.78 -8.98 22.25
N LYS A 242 3.62 -8.78 23.56
CA LYS A 242 2.59 -7.89 24.12
C LYS A 242 3.14 -6.50 24.30
N VAL A 243 2.43 -5.50 23.78
CA VAL A 243 2.76 -4.08 23.95
C VAL A 243 1.48 -3.33 24.30
N GLY A 244 1.36 -2.88 25.55
CA GLY A 244 0.10 -2.42 26.09
C GLY A 244 -0.93 -3.55 26.07
N ASP A 245 -2.12 -3.30 25.51
CA ASP A 245 -3.20 -4.30 25.41
C ASP A 245 -3.20 -5.08 24.08
N GLN A 246 -2.25 -4.82 23.19
CA GLN A 246 -2.18 -5.43 21.87
C GLN A 246 -1.10 -6.49 21.78
N TRP A 247 -1.35 -7.49 20.94
CA TRP A 247 -0.41 -8.56 20.64
C TRP A 247 0.07 -8.45 19.19
N PHE A 248 1.37 -8.66 19.01
CA PHE A 248 2.04 -8.54 17.72
C PHE A 248 2.88 -9.78 17.43
N LEU A 249 3.06 -10.10 16.15
CA LEU A 249 3.87 -11.19 15.66
C LEU A 249 5.07 -10.66 14.87
N THR A 250 6.24 -11.27 15.12
CA THR A 250 7.46 -11.10 14.32
C THR A 250 8.12 -12.46 14.14
N GLY A 251 8.62 -12.77 12.96
CA GLY A 251 9.26 -14.04 12.66
C GLY A 251 10.63 -14.19 13.34
N SER A 252 10.95 -15.43 13.70
CA SER A 252 12.23 -15.83 14.27
C SER A 252 12.98 -16.71 13.26
N ALA A 253 13.71 -16.10 12.34
CA ALA A 253 14.55 -16.81 11.38
C ALA A 253 15.95 -17.13 11.99
N PRO A 254 16.53 -18.31 11.72
CA PRO A 254 17.85 -18.72 12.25
C PRO A 254 19.02 -17.83 11.76
N SER A 255 18.86 -17.13 10.64
CA SER A 255 19.86 -16.16 10.16
C SER A 255 20.03 -14.93 11.06
N PHE A 256 19.16 -14.78 12.07
CA PHE A 256 19.18 -13.70 13.06
C PHE A 256 19.40 -14.22 14.50
N ASP A 257 20.10 -15.35 14.71
CA ASP A 257 20.44 -15.89 16.04
C ASP A 257 21.25 -14.93 16.95
N HIS A 258 21.70 -13.79 16.43
CA HIS A 258 22.42 -12.73 17.14
C HIS A 258 21.55 -11.49 17.39
N TRP A 259 20.25 -11.56 17.08
CA TRP A 259 19.32 -10.45 17.16
C TRP A 259 17.97 -10.86 17.80
N PRO A 260 17.49 -10.14 18.82
CA PRO A 260 18.15 -9.04 19.50
C PRO A 260 18.85 -9.48 20.78
N SER A 261 19.99 -8.85 21.05
CA SER A 261 20.49 -8.65 22.40
C SER A 261 19.33 -8.27 23.35
N PRO A 262 19.39 -8.66 24.65
CA PRO A 262 18.37 -8.29 25.62
C PRO A 262 18.10 -6.77 25.58
N GLY A 263 16.96 -6.37 25.03
CA GLY A 263 16.54 -4.97 24.91
C GLY A 263 16.25 -4.41 23.52
N THR A 264 16.55 -5.11 22.40
CA THR A 264 16.36 -4.53 21.05
C THR A 264 15.12 -5.11 20.33
N VAL A 265 13.95 -4.60 20.60
CA VAL A 265 12.70 -5.05 19.96
C VAL A 265 12.76 -4.84 18.43
N PRO A 266 12.38 -5.81 17.57
CA PRO A 266 12.27 -5.54 16.14
C PRO A 266 11.25 -4.42 15.92
N PRO A 267 11.61 -3.36 15.17
CA PRO A 267 10.77 -2.17 15.06
C PRO A 267 9.46 -2.45 14.33
N PHE A 268 9.43 -3.46 13.45
CA PHE A 268 8.25 -3.80 12.67
C PHE A 268 7.68 -5.13 13.12
N MET A 269 6.37 -5.15 13.35
CA MET A 269 5.61 -6.35 13.69
C MET A 269 4.28 -6.35 12.97
N LEU A 270 3.60 -7.48 12.95
CA LEU A 270 2.24 -7.58 12.42
C LEU A 270 1.27 -7.77 13.59
N ASP A 271 0.23 -6.94 13.63
CA ASP A 271 -0.86 -7.08 14.59
C ASP A 271 -1.45 -8.50 14.53
N GLU A 272 -1.53 -9.18 15.68
CA GLU A 272 -2.01 -10.56 15.74
C GLU A 272 -3.46 -10.70 15.24
N ALA A 273 -4.32 -9.72 15.50
CA ALA A 273 -5.71 -9.73 15.05
C ALA A 273 -5.83 -9.69 13.51
N VAL A 274 -4.81 -9.15 12.83
CA VAL A 274 -4.70 -9.16 11.36
C VAL A 274 -3.93 -10.41 10.88
N ALA A 275 -2.87 -10.78 11.60
CA ALA A 275 -1.99 -11.88 11.23
C ALA A 275 -2.70 -13.24 11.25
N GLU A 276 -3.48 -13.53 12.29
CA GLU A 276 -4.12 -14.84 12.46
C GLU A 276 -5.08 -15.19 11.31
N PRO A 277 -6.09 -14.35 10.98
CA PRO A 277 -6.97 -14.63 9.84
C PRO A 277 -6.22 -14.67 8.49
N LEU A 278 -5.21 -13.81 8.29
CA LEU A 278 -4.38 -13.83 7.08
C LEU A 278 -3.64 -15.17 6.92
N LEU A 279 -2.90 -15.57 7.95
CA LEU A 279 -2.05 -16.77 7.93
C LEU A 279 -2.88 -18.03 7.77
N ASN A 280 -4.05 -18.09 8.41
CA ASN A 280 -4.98 -19.20 8.26
C ASN A 280 -5.60 -19.25 6.84
N GLN A 281 -5.87 -18.10 6.23
CA GLN A 281 -6.33 -18.08 4.83
C GLN A 281 -5.24 -18.55 3.87
N ILE A 282 -3.99 -18.10 4.06
CA ILE A 282 -2.87 -18.54 3.23
C ILE A 282 -2.75 -20.06 3.30
N SER A 283 -2.84 -20.64 4.50
CA SER A 283 -2.82 -22.11 4.66
C SER A 283 -4.02 -22.80 3.99
N LEU A 284 -5.20 -22.17 3.99
CA LEU A 284 -6.35 -22.68 3.26
C LEU A 284 -6.11 -22.72 1.74
N ILE A 285 -5.56 -21.64 1.17
CA ILE A 285 -5.22 -21.54 -0.25
C ILE A 285 -4.21 -22.63 -0.63
N VAL A 286 -3.15 -22.78 0.17
CA VAL A 286 -2.11 -23.82 -0.02
C VAL A 286 -2.73 -25.22 0.01
N ARG A 287 -3.55 -25.55 1.03
CA ARG A 287 -4.22 -26.86 1.15
C ARG A 287 -5.12 -27.19 -0.03
N GLN A 288 -5.86 -26.20 -0.53
CA GLN A 288 -6.85 -26.41 -1.58
C GLN A 288 -6.25 -26.39 -2.98
N GLY A 289 -4.95 -26.08 -3.13
CA GLY A 289 -4.33 -25.87 -4.43
C GLY A 289 -5.03 -24.78 -5.25
N ARG A 290 -5.75 -23.87 -4.58
CA ARG A 290 -6.50 -22.79 -5.23
C ARG A 290 -5.54 -21.72 -5.71
N ARG A 291 -5.94 -20.98 -6.74
CA ARG A 291 -5.21 -19.77 -7.10
C ARG A 291 -5.34 -18.76 -5.96
N PRO A 292 -4.31 -17.94 -5.68
CA PRO A 292 -4.23 -17.10 -4.47
C PRO A 292 -5.37 -16.09 -4.30
N TRP A 293 -6.12 -15.84 -5.37
CA TRP A 293 -7.07 -14.76 -5.51
C TRP A 293 -8.50 -15.19 -5.15
N ASP A 294 -8.77 -16.49 -5.03
CA ASP A 294 -10.09 -17.02 -4.66
C ASP A 294 -10.27 -16.99 -3.13
N GLY A 295 -10.88 -15.92 -2.61
CA GLY A 295 -11.39 -15.87 -1.24
C GLY A 295 -10.44 -15.26 -0.19
N LEU A 296 -9.54 -14.36 -0.58
CA LEU A 296 -8.76 -13.59 0.41
C LEU A 296 -9.69 -12.84 1.38
N PRO A 297 -9.41 -12.83 2.70
CA PRO A 297 -10.18 -12.10 3.67
C PRO A 297 -10.24 -10.62 3.29
N THR A 298 -11.46 -10.11 3.23
CA THR A 298 -11.72 -8.66 3.23
C THR A 298 -11.52 -8.21 4.68
N PHE A 299 -10.49 -7.41 4.93
CA PHE A 299 -10.26 -6.87 6.25
C PHE A 299 -10.95 -5.50 6.34
N LEU A 300 -11.69 -5.29 7.43
CA LEU A 300 -12.13 -3.94 7.82
C LEU A 300 -10.92 -3.25 8.40
N LEU A 301 -10.29 -2.36 7.63
CA LEU A 301 -9.12 -1.63 8.10
C LEU A 301 -9.49 -0.17 8.33
N PRO A 302 -8.92 0.46 9.37
CA PRO A 302 -9.00 1.90 9.52
C PRO A 302 -8.26 2.57 8.35
N THR A 303 -8.85 3.60 7.75
CA THR A 303 -8.28 4.35 6.61
C THR A 303 -7.12 5.27 6.99
N THR A 304 -6.84 5.39 8.28
CA THR A 304 -5.76 6.23 8.84
C THR A 304 -4.89 5.40 9.77
N PRO A 305 -3.57 5.64 9.83
CA PRO A 305 -2.73 5.05 10.85
C PRO A 305 -3.33 5.32 12.24
N GLU A 306 -3.65 4.27 12.98
CA GLU A 306 -4.15 4.42 14.33
C GLU A 306 -2.95 4.55 15.27
N SER A 307 -2.88 5.71 15.92
CA SER A 307 -2.07 5.88 17.12
C SER A 307 -3.00 5.60 18.31
N PHE A 308 -2.74 4.53 19.05
CA PHE A 308 -3.37 4.36 20.35
C PHE A 308 -2.75 5.40 21.27
N GLY A 309 -3.59 6.13 22.00
CA GLY A 309 -3.19 7.30 22.79
C GLY A 309 -1.96 7.05 23.68
N PRO A 310 -1.24 8.11 24.07
CA PRO A 310 -0.01 7.98 24.83
C PRO A 310 -0.20 7.12 26.09
N ASP A 311 0.81 6.30 26.41
CA ASP A 311 0.87 5.58 27.67
C ASP A 311 0.87 6.56 28.87
N ALA A 312 0.89 6.02 30.10
CA ALA A 312 0.95 6.81 31.32
C ALA A 312 2.15 7.78 31.40
N THR A 313 3.12 7.66 30.48
CA THR A 313 4.33 8.50 30.37
C THR A 313 4.30 9.47 29.18
N GLY A 314 3.20 9.53 28.41
CA GLY A 314 3.12 10.42 27.24
C GLY A 314 3.66 9.81 25.95
N ARG A 315 4.05 8.52 25.92
CA ARG A 315 4.69 7.89 24.75
C ARG A 315 3.70 7.04 23.96
N PHE A 316 3.74 7.15 22.64
CA PHE A 316 2.98 6.26 21.76
C PHE A 316 3.69 4.91 21.67
N PRO A 317 3.10 3.81 22.14
CA PRO A 317 3.79 2.52 22.20
C PRO A 317 3.99 1.89 20.81
N PHE A 318 3.15 2.24 19.84
CA PHE A 318 3.29 1.82 18.44
C PHE A 318 2.47 2.72 17.49
N VAL A 319 2.79 2.65 16.20
CA VAL A 319 1.99 3.19 15.09
C VAL A 319 1.53 2.03 14.23
N ARG A 320 0.21 1.82 14.08
CA ARG A 320 -0.36 0.74 13.27
C ARG A 320 -0.83 1.28 11.92
N PHE A 321 -0.33 0.68 10.85
CA PHE A 321 -0.78 0.92 9.48
C PHE A 321 -2.07 0.14 9.19
N PRO A 322 -2.85 0.56 8.18
CA PRO A 322 -4.08 -0.13 7.82
C PRO A 322 -3.87 -1.63 7.62
N ASP A 323 -2.82 -2.07 6.94
CA ASP A 323 -2.52 -3.48 6.64
C ASP A 323 -2.08 -4.33 7.86
N GLY A 324 -2.21 -3.81 9.07
CA GLY A 324 -1.84 -4.48 10.31
C GLY A 324 -0.34 -4.42 10.62
N LEU A 325 0.50 -3.92 9.71
CA LEU A 325 1.89 -3.64 10.01
C LEU A 325 1.95 -2.59 11.13
N ALA A 326 2.80 -2.79 12.12
CA ALA A 326 2.99 -1.86 13.21
C ALA A 326 4.47 -1.51 13.35
N TYR A 327 4.76 -0.23 13.54
CA TYR A 327 6.04 0.23 14.04
C TYR A 327 5.98 0.34 15.56
N VAL A 328 6.67 -0.54 16.27
CA VAL A 328 6.61 -0.69 17.73
C VAL A 328 7.84 -0.06 18.36
N VAL A 329 7.61 0.88 19.29
CA VAL A 329 8.65 1.60 20.05
C VAL A 329 8.46 1.49 21.57
N GLY A 330 7.34 0.91 21.99
CA GLY A 330 6.97 0.71 23.38
C GLY A 330 7.72 -0.44 24.06
N LYS A 331 7.58 -0.50 25.38
CA LYS A 331 8.10 -1.60 26.19
C LYS A 331 7.34 -2.89 25.87
N ILE A 332 8.05 -4.01 25.78
CA ILE A 332 7.42 -5.33 25.73
C ILE A 332 7.00 -5.74 27.14
N ASP A 333 5.71 -6.05 27.29
CA ASP A 333 5.12 -6.46 28.57
C ASP A 333 5.12 -7.98 28.75
N ALA A 334 5.05 -8.74 27.66
CA ALA A 334 5.08 -10.20 27.67
C ALA A 334 5.60 -10.78 26.35
N VAL A 335 6.19 -11.97 26.42
CA VAL A 335 6.71 -12.72 25.27
C VAL A 335 6.16 -14.14 25.32
N SER A 336 5.70 -14.64 24.18
CA SER A 336 5.41 -16.05 23.93
C SER A 336 5.81 -16.38 22.48
N SER A 337 5.54 -17.60 22.01
CA SER A 337 5.78 -17.97 20.61
C SER A 337 4.54 -18.57 19.96
N ARG A 338 4.48 -18.51 18.62
CA ARG A 338 3.50 -19.24 17.80
C ARG A 338 4.22 -19.88 16.62
N VAL A 339 3.67 -20.98 16.12
CA VAL A 339 4.20 -21.66 14.93
C VAL A 339 3.12 -21.63 13.86
N TRP A 340 3.47 -21.16 12.68
CA TRP A 340 2.63 -21.27 11.49
C TRP A 340 3.17 -22.34 10.56
N THR A 341 2.28 -23.18 10.05
CA THR A 341 2.60 -24.10 8.95
C THR A 341 1.68 -23.84 7.76
N PRO A 342 2.19 -23.94 6.52
CA PRO A 342 1.38 -23.75 5.31
C PRO A 342 0.22 -24.75 5.20
N LEU A 343 0.34 -25.93 5.81
CA LEU A 343 -0.69 -26.97 5.74
C LEU A 343 -1.68 -26.93 6.91
N GLU A 344 -1.30 -26.40 8.07
CA GLU A 344 -2.16 -26.49 9.27
C GLU A 344 -2.74 -25.13 9.64
N GLY A 345 -2.02 -24.04 9.41
CA GLY A 345 -2.39 -22.69 9.86
C GLY A 345 -1.50 -22.21 11.01
N LEU A 346 -1.93 -21.14 11.67
CA LEU A 346 -1.23 -20.59 12.84
C LEU A 346 -1.66 -21.36 14.09
N GLY A 347 -0.74 -22.16 14.65
CA GLY A 347 -0.94 -22.93 15.88
C GLY A 347 -1.16 -22.05 17.11
N PRO A 348 -1.59 -22.64 18.24
CA PRO A 348 -1.83 -21.90 19.48
C PRO A 348 -0.53 -21.30 20.06
N PRO A 349 -0.63 -20.28 20.93
CA PRO A 349 0.51 -19.77 21.68
C PRO A 349 1.20 -20.85 22.51
N VAL A 350 2.53 -20.84 22.50
CA VAL A 350 3.41 -21.69 23.32
C VAL A 350 4.26 -20.78 24.19
N SER A 351 4.22 -21.04 25.51
CA SER A 351 4.97 -20.31 26.54
C SER A 351 6.46 -20.63 26.51
#